data_AF-A0A2W6DFR2-F1
#
_entry.id   AF-A0A2W6DFR2-F1
#
_cell.length_a   1.000
_cell.length_b   1.000
_cell.length_c   1.000
_cell.angle_alpha   90.00
_cell.angle_beta   90.00
_cell.angle_gamma   90.00
#
_symmetry.space_group_name_H-M   'P 1'
#
loop_
_entity.id
_entity.type
_entity.pdbx_description
1 polymer ?
#
loop_
_entity_poly.entity_id
_entity_poly.type
_entity_poly.pdbx_seq_one_letter_code
_entity_poly.pdbx_strand_id
1 'polypeptide(L)'
;MPDTTDLDPEDAKIVTLARSALARTGSQEGAAVRDTEGRTYTGVTVSLPSLALTALQAAVAAAVASGATGLEAAAVVSGFGAVDAASLAAVRELGSAAPVLLADQHGVVRSVLRTAGQA
;
A
#
# COMPACT_ATOMS: atom_id res chain seq x y z
N MET A 1 17.16 -0.54 -15.37
CA MET A 1 15.90 -0.21 -14.67
C MET A 1 15.42 -1.50 -14.06
N PRO A 2 15.06 -1.58 -12.77
CA PRO A 2 14.50 -2.82 -12.26
C PRO A 2 13.11 -2.97 -12.86
N ASP A 3 12.95 -3.95 -13.75
CA ASP A 3 11.65 -4.48 -14.13
C ASP A 3 11.04 -5.14 -12.88
N THR A 4 9.72 -5.28 -12.81
CA THR A 4 9.02 -5.95 -11.69
C THR A 4 9.53 -7.36 -11.39
N THR A 5 10.34 -7.94 -12.28
CA THR A 5 11.07 -9.21 -12.15
C THR A 5 12.14 -9.23 -11.06
N ASP A 6 12.61 -8.07 -10.57
CA ASP A 6 13.58 -7.97 -9.45
C ASP A 6 12.94 -7.80 -8.07
N LEU A 7 11.60 -7.77 -8.01
CA LEU A 7 10.86 -7.62 -6.76
C LEU A 7 10.67 -8.98 -6.09
N ASP A 8 10.67 -9.01 -4.76
CA ASP A 8 10.24 -10.20 -4.03
C ASP A 8 8.82 -10.61 -4.49
N PRO A 9 8.52 -11.91 -4.68
CA PRO A 9 7.21 -12.34 -5.17
C PRO A 9 6.02 -11.85 -4.34
N GLU A 10 6.16 -11.74 -3.01
CA GLU A 10 5.08 -11.24 -2.16
C GLU A 10 4.90 -9.72 -2.29
N ASP A 11 5.97 -8.98 -2.53
CA ASP A 11 5.91 -7.55 -2.85
C ASP A 11 5.25 -7.33 -4.23
N ALA A 12 5.60 -8.16 -5.22
CA ALA A 12 5.01 -8.09 -6.57
C ALA A 12 3.51 -8.38 -6.54
N LYS A 13 3.09 -9.30 -5.67
CA LYS A 13 1.69 -9.65 -5.44
C LYS A 13 0.88 -8.47 -4.88
N ILE A 14 1.36 -7.78 -3.85
CA ILE A 14 0.62 -6.62 -3.30
C ILE A 14 0.56 -5.45 -4.29
N VAL A 15 1.61 -5.21 -5.09
CA VAL A 15 1.57 -4.22 -6.18
C VAL A 15 0.52 -4.60 -7.24
N THR A 16 0.47 -5.88 -7.62
CA THR A 16 -0.51 -6.38 -8.59
C THR A 16 -1.95 -6.23 -8.07
N LEU A 17 -2.18 -6.54 -6.80
CA LEU A 17 -3.50 -6.40 -6.17
C LEU A 17 -3.93 -4.93 -6.06
N ALA A 18 -3.02 -4.04 -5.66
CA ALA A 18 -3.26 -2.60 -5.63
C ALA A 18 -3.64 -2.05 -7.01
N ARG A 19 -2.89 -2.42 -8.06
CA ARG A 19 -3.20 -2.03 -9.45
C ARG A 19 -4.55 -2.56 -9.91
N SER A 20 -4.87 -3.81 -9.56
CA SER A 20 -6.14 -4.42 -9.92
C SER A 20 -7.33 -3.74 -9.24
N ALA A 21 -7.18 -3.34 -7.97
CA ALA A 21 -8.20 -2.58 -7.25
C ALA A 21 -8.44 -1.20 -7.88
N LEU A 22 -7.38 -0.49 -8.25
CA LEU A 22 -7.46 0.77 -9.01
C LEU A 22 -8.21 0.55 -10.33
N ALA A 23 -7.76 -0.39 -11.16
CA ALA A 23 -8.34 -0.64 -12.48
C ALA A 23 -9.82 -1.04 -12.43
N ARG A 24 -10.23 -1.81 -11.42
CA ARG A 24 -11.63 -2.24 -11.24
C ARG A 24 -12.57 -1.09 -10.88
N THR A 25 -12.06 -0.08 -10.17
CA THR A 25 -12.90 1.00 -9.61
C THR A 25 -12.79 2.31 -10.37
N GLY A 26 -11.73 2.50 -11.17
CA GLY A 26 -11.41 3.78 -11.81
C GLY A 26 -10.99 4.85 -10.81
N SER A 27 -10.61 4.47 -9.58
CA SER A 27 -10.16 5.41 -8.55
C SER A 27 -8.80 6.02 -8.89
N GLN A 28 -8.44 7.11 -8.21
CA GLN A 28 -7.17 7.81 -8.41
C GLN A 28 -5.98 6.99 -7.94
N GLU A 29 -6.17 6.18 -6.89
CA GLU A 29 -5.13 5.35 -6.30
C GLU A 29 -5.71 3.99 -5.87
N GLY A 30 -4.85 2.98 -5.90
CA GLY A 30 -5.10 1.67 -5.31
C GLY A 30 -3.99 1.30 -4.35
N ALA A 31 -4.31 0.56 -3.30
CA ALA A 31 -3.34 0.11 -2.31
C ALA A 31 -3.62 -1.32 -1.88
N ALA A 32 -2.57 -1.96 -1.37
CA ALA A 32 -2.65 -3.26 -0.73
C ALA A 32 -1.67 -3.33 0.45
N VAL A 33 -2.08 -3.94 1.55
CA VAL A 33 -1.22 -4.22 2.71
C VAL A 33 -1.19 -5.71 2.97
N ARG A 34 -0.02 -6.22 3.34
CA ARG A 34 0.21 -7.61 3.75
C ARG A 34 0.48 -7.65 5.25
N ASP A 35 -0.28 -8.47 5.96
CA ASP A 35 -0.12 -8.65 7.40
C ASP A 35 0.86 -9.79 7.73
N THR A 36 1.25 -9.88 9.01
CA THR A 36 2.21 -10.89 9.49
C THR A 36 1.68 -12.33 9.47
N GLU A 37 0.40 -12.53 9.17
CA GLU A 37 -0.25 -13.84 9.04
C GLU A 37 -0.42 -14.22 7.56
N GLY A 38 0.12 -13.43 6.63
CA GLY A 38 0.06 -13.66 5.18
C GLY A 38 -1.26 -13.26 4.52
N ARG A 39 -2.17 -12.60 5.25
CA ARG A 39 -3.42 -12.05 4.71
C ARG A 39 -3.12 -10.75 3.98
N THR A 40 -3.90 -10.46 2.94
CA THR A 40 -3.76 -9.22 2.16
C THR A 40 -5.07 -8.46 2.12
N TYR A 41 -4.99 -7.16 2.35
CA TYR A 41 -6.12 -6.24 2.36
C TYR A 41 -5.93 -5.19 1.29
N THR A 42 -6.96 -4.92 0.50
CA THR A 42 -6.90 -3.94 -0.60
C THR A 42 -7.79 -2.75 -0.30
N GLY A 43 -7.38 -1.59 -0.78
CA GLY A 43 -8.11 -0.33 -0.67
C GLY A 43 -7.96 0.50 -1.92
N VAL A 44 -8.88 1.44 -2.12
CA VAL A 44 -8.83 2.46 -3.17
C VAL A 44 -9.18 3.79 -2.54
N THR A 45 -8.82 4.91 -3.19
CA THR A 45 -9.19 6.23 -2.68
C THR A 45 -10.70 6.33 -2.54
N VAL A 46 -11.15 6.77 -1.36
CA VAL A 46 -12.55 7.05 -1.04
C VAL A 46 -12.71 8.57 -1.03
N SER A 47 -13.62 9.08 -1.86
CA SER A 47 -13.85 10.52 -2.03
C SER A 47 -15.32 10.89 -1.82
N LEU A 48 -15.87 10.51 -0.67
CA LEU A 48 -17.23 10.91 -0.27
C LEU A 48 -17.18 12.25 0.49
N PRO A 49 -18.25 13.07 0.46
CA PRO A 49 -18.27 14.36 1.15
C PRO A 49 -17.98 14.29 2.66
N SER A 50 -18.42 13.20 3.30
CA SER A 50 -18.29 13.00 4.75
C SER A 50 -17.25 11.96 5.15
N LEU A 51 -16.62 11.30 4.17
CA LEU A 51 -15.61 10.28 4.41
C LEU A 51 -14.63 10.26 3.23
N ALA A 52 -13.47 10.86 3.46
CA ALA A 52 -12.37 10.84 2.53
C ALA A 52 -11.22 10.02 3.13
N LEU A 53 -10.75 9.02 2.39
CA LEU A 53 -9.62 8.19 2.77
C LEU A 53 -8.70 8.02 1.57
N THR A 54 -7.39 8.07 1.81
CA THR A 54 -6.44 7.61 0.81
C THR A 54 -6.60 6.11 0.58
N ALA A 55 -6.11 5.60 -0.55
CA ALA A 55 -6.15 4.17 -0.81
C ALA A 55 -5.44 3.36 0.30
N LEU A 56 -4.30 3.87 0.78
CA LEU A 56 -3.52 3.21 1.82
C LEU A 56 -4.26 3.21 3.17
N GLN A 57 -4.87 4.34 3.55
CA GLN A 57 -5.72 4.40 4.75
C GLN A 57 -6.87 3.40 4.68
N ALA A 58 -7.54 3.29 3.53
CA ALA A 58 -8.63 2.33 3.35
C ALA A 58 -8.14 0.87 3.51
N ALA A 59 -6.97 0.53 2.94
CA ALA A 59 -6.39 -0.79 3.07
C ALA A 59 -5.98 -1.13 4.52
N VAL A 60 -5.34 -0.18 5.22
CA VAL A 60 -4.97 -0.32 6.63
C VAL A 60 -6.22 -0.46 7.52
N ALA A 61 -7.24 0.37 7.29
CA ALA A 61 -8.50 0.29 8.02
C ALA A 61 -9.18 -1.09 7.85
N ALA A 62 -9.18 -1.64 6.63
CA ALA A 62 -9.69 -2.98 6.37
C ALA A 62 -8.89 -4.06 7.10
N ALA A 63 -7.56 -3.94 7.15
CA ALA A 63 -6.70 -4.86 7.88
C ALA A 63 -7.00 -4.84 9.38
N VAL A 64 -7.02 -3.65 9.99
CA VAL A 64 -7.33 -3.45 11.42
C VAL A 64 -8.72 -3.97 11.77
N ALA A 65 -9.74 -3.62 10.96
CA ALA A 65 -11.10 -4.09 11.17
C ALA A 65 -11.24 -5.62 11.07
N SER A 66 -10.31 -6.27 10.35
CA SER A 66 -10.22 -7.73 10.22
C SER A 66 -9.36 -8.40 11.30
N GLY A 67 -8.84 -7.62 12.26
CA GLY A 67 -8.02 -8.12 13.36
C GLY A 67 -6.54 -8.31 13.02
N ALA A 68 -6.01 -7.68 11.97
CA ALA A 68 -4.57 -7.64 11.74
C ALA A 68 -3.88 -6.86 12.84
N THR A 69 -2.90 -7.47 13.51
CA THR A 69 -2.13 -6.88 14.61
C THR A 69 -0.78 -6.34 14.18
N GLY A 70 -0.33 -6.68 12.97
CA GLY A 70 0.93 -6.21 12.40
C GLY A 70 0.93 -6.23 10.88
N LEU A 71 1.72 -5.34 10.28
CA LEU A 71 1.92 -5.27 8.84
C LEU A 71 3.39 -5.52 8.51
N GLU A 72 3.64 -6.32 7.46
CA GLU A 72 4.98 -6.61 6.99
C GLU A 72 5.34 -5.83 5.71
N ALA A 73 4.36 -5.43 4.90
CA ALA A 73 4.59 -4.58 3.73
C ALA A 73 3.30 -3.88 3.27
N ALA A 74 3.46 -2.79 2.54
CA ALA A 74 2.36 -2.10 1.86
C ALA A 74 2.77 -1.68 0.45
N ALA A 75 1.80 -1.56 -0.45
CA ALA A 75 1.98 -1.02 -1.79
C ALA A 75 0.90 0.01 -2.10
N VAL A 76 1.30 1.07 -2.81
CA VAL A 76 0.42 2.10 -3.35
C VAL A 76 0.72 2.27 -4.83
N VAL A 77 -0.33 2.22 -5.63
CA VAL A 77 -0.32 2.48 -7.07
C VAL A 77 -1.02 3.80 -7.31
N SER A 78 -0.30 4.81 -7.78
CA SER A 78 -0.87 6.12 -8.09
C SER A 78 -0.11 6.85 -9.19
N GLY A 79 -0.73 7.89 -9.76
CA GLY A 79 -0.08 8.81 -10.70
C GLY A 79 0.73 9.93 -10.02
N PHE A 80 0.59 10.12 -8.70
CA PHE A 80 1.16 11.26 -7.97
C PHE A 80 2.56 10.98 -7.42
N GLY A 81 2.93 9.70 -7.25
CA GLY A 81 4.28 9.30 -6.84
C GLY A 81 4.64 9.62 -5.38
N ALA A 82 3.67 9.98 -4.54
CA ALA A 82 3.86 10.28 -3.13
C ALA A 82 2.74 9.67 -2.27
N VAL A 83 3.06 9.40 -1.00
CA VAL A 83 2.10 9.00 0.03
C VAL A 83 2.15 10.06 1.13
N ASP A 84 0.99 10.47 1.65
CA ASP A 84 0.93 11.46 2.72
C ASP A 84 1.45 10.91 4.06
N ALA A 85 1.83 11.81 4.95
CA ALA A 85 2.44 11.46 6.23
C ALA A 85 1.51 10.64 7.14
N ALA A 86 0.19 10.89 7.11
CA ALA A 86 -0.76 10.18 7.98
C ALA A 86 -0.95 8.73 7.51
N SER A 87 -1.02 8.50 6.20
CA SER A 87 -1.06 7.14 5.63
C SER A 87 0.21 6.35 5.94
N LEU A 88 1.38 6.99 5.86
CA LEU A 88 2.64 6.36 6.27
C LEU A 88 2.67 6.04 7.75
N ALA A 89 2.25 6.98 8.61
CA ALA A 89 2.19 6.78 10.06
C ALA A 89 1.31 5.58 10.41
N ALA A 90 0.13 5.45 9.80
CA ALA A 90 -0.79 4.33 10.03
C ALA A 90 -0.15 2.97 9.71
N VAL A 91 0.63 2.86 8.62
CA VAL A 91 1.40 1.63 8.35
C VAL A 91 2.47 1.40 9.42
N ARG A 92 3.17 2.46 9.84
CA ARG A 92 4.26 2.36 10.82
C ARG A 92 3.79 1.99 12.22
N GLU A 93 2.55 2.32 12.59
CA GLU A 93 1.93 1.90 13.85
C GLU A 93 1.75 0.38 13.91
N LEU A 94 1.41 -0.26 12.79
CA LEU A 94 1.29 -1.73 12.70
C LEU A 94 2.59 -2.42 12.27
N GLY A 95 3.53 -1.68 11.68
CA GLY A 95 4.75 -2.24 11.09
C GLY A 95 5.84 -1.18 11.02
N SER A 96 6.55 -0.97 12.13
CA SER A 96 7.56 0.09 12.24
C SER A 96 8.64 0.01 11.15
N ALA A 97 8.96 -1.18 10.67
CA ALA A 97 9.92 -1.44 9.58
C ALA A 97 9.27 -1.82 8.23
N ALA A 98 7.94 -1.93 8.13
CA ALA A 98 7.25 -2.40 6.93
C ALA A 98 7.54 -1.50 5.70
N PRO A 99 8.15 -1.97 4.61
CA PRO A 99 8.34 -1.16 3.42
C PRO A 99 7.00 -0.72 2.83
N VAL A 100 6.96 0.51 2.30
CA VAL A 100 5.85 1.01 1.49
C VAL A 100 6.34 1.18 0.06
N LEU A 101 5.87 0.33 -0.84
CA LEU A 101 6.23 0.33 -2.24
C LEU A 101 5.35 1.32 -3.00
N LEU A 102 5.97 2.28 -3.67
CA LEU A 102 5.32 3.25 -4.54
C LEU A 102 5.47 2.79 -5.98
N ALA A 103 4.37 2.45 -6.62
CA ALA A 103 4.33 2.06 -8.03
C ALA A 103 3.51 3.05 -8.86
N ASP A 104 3.87 3.19 -10.13
CA ASP A 104 3.04 3.91 -11.08
C ASP A 104 1.82 3.09 -11.51
N GLN A 105 0.92 3.71 -12.29
CA GLN A 105 -0.29 3.06 -12.82
C GLN A 105 -0.06 1.81 -13.68
N HIS A 106 1.17 1.59 -14.18
CA HIS A 106 1.54 0.38 -14.91
C HIS A 106 1.98 -0.75 -13.97
N GLY A 107 2.13 -0.47 -12.67
CA GLY A 107 2.61 -1.38 -11.66
C GLY A 107 4.14 -1.41 -11.56
N VAL A 108 4.85 -0.45 -12.16
CA VAL A 108 6.30 -0.36 -12.05
C VAL A 108 6.64 0.36 -10.75
N VAL A 109 7.36 -0.32 -9.85
CA VAL A 109 7.83 0.27 -8.58
C VAL A 109 8.85 1.36 -8.87
N ARG A 110 8.56 2.58 -8.43
CA ARG A 110 9.39 3.77 -8.60
C ARG A 110 10.19 4.10 -7.35
N SER A 111 9.68 3.79 -6.17
CA SER A 111 10.36 4.04 -4.90
C SER A 111 9.89 3.05 -3.84
N VAL A 112 10.73 2.80 -2.84
CA VAL A 112 10.38 2.00 -1.67
C VAL A 112 10.72 2.82 -0.43
N LEU A 113 9.68 3.25 0.29
CA LEU A 113 9.83 4.00 1.52
C LEU A 113 10.12 3.03 2.66
N ARG A 114 11.34 3.09 3.18
CA ARG A 114 11.78 2.37 4.37
C ARG A 114 12.03 3.38 5.48
N THR A 115 11.75 3.01 6.71
CA THR A 115 12.23 3.77 7.87
C THR A 115 13.75 3.75 7.81
N ALA A 116 14.40 4.92 7.91
CA ALA A 116 15.84 4.96 8.07
C ALA A 116 16.18 4.15 9.33
N GLY A 117 17.03 3.14 9.18
CA GLY A 117 17.47 2.31 10.29
C GLY A 117 18.02 3.22 11.40
N GLN A 118 17.44 3.11 12.58
CA GLN A 118 18.07 3.61 13.79
C GLN A 118 19.34 2.77 13.96
N ALA A 119 20.49 3.41 13.71
CA ALA A 119 21.79 2.88 14.11
C ALA A 119 21.87 2.79 15.63
#